data_AF-A0A401GCB6-F1
#
_entry.id   AF-A0A401GCB6-F1
#
_cell.length_a   1.000
_cell.length_b   1.000
_cell.length_c   1.000
_cell.angle_alpha   90.00
_cell.angle_beta   90.00
_cell.angle_gamma   90.00
#
_symmetry.space_group_name_H-M   'P 1'
#
loop_
_entity.id
_entity.type
_entity.pdbx_description
1 polymer ?
#
loop_
_entity_poly.entity_id
_entity_poly.type
_entity_poly.pdbx_seq_one_letter_code
_entity_poly.pdbx_strand_id
1 'polypeptide(L)'
;MSGVEMSTNDTEKAYVVPPLSVQQEDAIIHTRITNDEKALRRVTKKFHNYTSVAYSPIVPPSSPTTASASADDAREAFLVELASFHLSLKKSLMVCEAEARQVQEYQRERERIAAEHDRLRGQIEQLKTDLEYAQLERKRKIEYDVVAEKVNTLPSREELEETIRSLENDMAAIRAEHDNQHRNIQAQKTALDVIIHDLSTLRLMGKQDAAETSRQATPTPEAPEGEQEDVDMDGSASVHTREESGELHEDKEPVDNDKESDDDIPLAKTLLSAAARSFLPGRSRTSTPALHASTSHSTPAASHSTKEDEDDIEMGELAEEPTGAKVKVRKAREEELEEGEASDSSSELSELPDD
;
A
#
# COMPACT_ATOMS: atom_id res chain seq x y z
N MET A 1 70.98 -29.83 -62.10
CA MET A 1 69.82 -30.68 -62.49
C MET A 1 69.37 -31.39 -61.22
N SER A 2 68.66 -30.73 -60.30
CA SER A 2 67.20 -30.56 -60.24
C SER A 2 66.45 -31.86 -60.49
N GLY A 3 66.25 -32.64 -59.42
CA GLY A 3 65.24 -33.69 -59.33
C GLY A 3 64.37 -33.35 -58.12
N VAL A 4 63.17 -32.84 -58.37
CA VAL A 4 62.16 -32.54 -57.36
C VAL A 4 61.28 -33.77 -57.22
N GLU A 5 61.35 -34.46 -56.08
CA GLU A 5 60.32 -35.43 -55.67
C GLU A 5 59.13 -34.64 -55.10
N MET A 6 58.02 -34.63 -55.85
CA MET A 6 56.71 -34.18 -55.36
C MET A 6 55.98 -35.38 -54.75
N SER A 7 56.01 -35.50 -53.43
CA SER A 7 55.08 -36.34 -52.69
C SER A 7 53.69 -35.68 -52.69
N THR A 8 52.80 -36.18 -53.54
CA THR A 8 51.36 -35.88 -53.45
C THR A 8 50.71 -36.87 -52.49
N ASN A 9 50.65 -36.52 -51.20
CA ASN A 9 49.72 -37.16 -50.26
C ASN A 9 48.37 -36.43 -50.37
N ASP A 10 47.50 -36.94 -51.25
CA ASP A 10 46.07 -36.63 -51.21
C ASP A 10 45.51 -37.19 -49.90
N THR A 11 45.27 -36.29 -48.95
CA THR A 11 44.49 -36.58 -47.74
C THR A 11 43.05 -36.21 -48.05
N GLU A 12 42.26 -37.20 -48.48
CA GLU A 12 40.81 -37.12 -48.49
C GLU A 12 40.33 -36.75 -47.08
N LYS A 13 39.99 -35.48 -46.87
CA LYS A 13 39.27 -35.08 -45.67
C LYS A 13 37.88 -35.67 -45.75
N ALA A 14 37.67 -36.78 -45.05
CA ALA A 14 36.35 -37.35 -44.79
C ALA A 14 35.43 -36.23 -44.29
N TYR A 15 34.38 -35.93 -45.06
CA TYR A 15 33.38 -34.94 -44.69
C TYR A 15 32.62 -35.44 -43.45
N VAL A 16 32.94 -34.89 -42.29
CA VAL A 16 32.21 -35.13 -41.05
C VAL A 16 30.99 -34.21 -41.07
N VAL A 17 29.82 -34.79 -41.29
CA VAL A 17 28.54 -34.06 -41.26
C VAL A 17 28.39 -33.42 -39.87
N PRO A 18 28.20 -32.09 -39.78
CA PRO A 18 27.96 -31.42 -38.50
C PRO A 18 26.74 -32.01 -37.78
N PRO A 19 26.78 -32.22 -36.45
CA PRO A 19 25.64 -32.74 -35.71
C PRO A 19 24.47 -31.75 -35.80
N LEU A 20 23.27 -32.28 -36.08
CA LEU A 20 22.03 -31.51 -36.15
C LEU A 20 21.74 -30.85 -34.80
N SER A 21 21.18 -29.64 -34.83
CA SER A 21 20.72 -29.02 -33.58
C SER A 21 19.46 -29.72 -33.06
N VAL A 22 19.24 -29.69 -31.74
CA VAL A 22 18.05 -30.30 -31.10
C VAL A 22 16.74 -29.82 -31.77
N GLN A 23 16.67 -28.54 -32.15
CA GLN A 23 15.52 -27.97 -32.85
C GLN A 23 15.32 -28.53 -34.26
N GLN A 24 16.41 -28.83 -34.98
CA GLN A 24 16.35 -29.47 -36.30
C GLN A 24 15.96 -30.94 -36.16
N GLU A 25 16.44 -31.63 -35.13
CA GLU A 25 16.04 -33.00 -34.82
C GLU A 25 14.55 -33.08 -34.50
N ASP A 26 14.03 -32.20 -33.65
CA ASP A 26 12.60 -32.10 -33.34
C ASP A 26 11.75 -31.81 -34.58
N ALA A 27 12.22 -30.94 -35.48
CA ALA A 27 11.53 -30.67 -36.75
C ALA A 27 11.50 -31.89 -37.67
N ILE A 28 12.59 -32.66 -37.74
CA ILE A 28 12.65 -33.92 -38.50
C ILE A 28 11.72 -34.97 -37.88
N ILE A 29 11.72 -35.09 -36.56
CA ILE A 29 10.86 -36.02 -35.82
C ILE A 29 9.39 -35.66 -36.04
N HIS A 30 9.02 -34.39 -35.88
CA HIS A 30 7.66 -33.89 -36.13
C HIS A 30 7.21 -34.20 -37.56
N THR A 31 8.06 -33.93 -38.56
CA THR A 31 7.76 -34.24 -39.96
C THR A 31 7.53 -35.73 -40.18
N ARG A 32 8.33 -36.61 -39.56
CA ARG A 32 8.18 -38.07 -39.66
C ARG A 32 6.95 -38.61 -38.95
N ILE A 33 6.54 -37.99 -37.84
CA ILE A 33 5.35 -38.39 -37.09
C ILE A 33 4.08 -37.98 -37.85
N THR A 34 4.09 -36.79 -38.45
CA THR A 34 2.90 -36.23 -39.12
C THR A 34 2.69 -36.80 -40.53
N ASN A 35 3.76 -37.19 -41.23
CA ASN A 35 3.66 -37.80 -42.56
C ASN A 35 3.64 -39.33 -42.51
N ASP A 36 2.45 -39.95 -42.53
CA ASP A 36 2.30 -41.41 -42.55
C ASP A 36 2.56 -42.03 -43.93
N GLU A 37 3.84 -42.26 -44.21
CA GLU A 37 4.31 -42.98 -45.40
C GLU A 37 3.81 -44.43 -45.49
N LYS A 38 3.31 -45.03 -44.40
CA LYS A 38 2.85 -46.43 -44.42
C LYS A 38 1.59 -46.58 -45.27
N ALA A 39 0.68 -45.61 -45.22
CA ALA A 39 -0.53 -45.61 -46.03
C ALA A 39 -0.21 -45.57 -47.53
N LEU A 40 0.70 -44.69 -47.94
CA LEU A 40 1.16 -44.61 -49.32
C LEU A 40 1.84 -45.92 -49.77
N ARG A 41 2.70 -46.52 -48.93
CA ARG A 41 3.32 -47.82 -49.23
C ARG A 41 2.29 -48.94 -49.39
N ARG A 42 1.19 -48.94 -48.61
CA ARG A 42 0.10 -49.93 -48.76
C ARG A 42 -0.63 -49.76 -50.09
N VAL A 43 -0.99 -48.54 -50.47
CA VAL A 43 -1.61 -48.23 -51.78
C VAL A 43 -0.69 -48.73 -52.91
N THR A 44 0.61 -48.39 -52.84
CA THR A 44 1.60 -48.83 -53.82
C THR A 44 1.68 -50.35 -53.90
N LYS A 45 1.69 -51.06 -52.77
CA LYS A 45 1.73 -52.53 -52.75
C LYS A 45 0.48 -53.15 -53.37
N LYS A 46 -0.72 -52.59 -53.10
CA LYS A 46 -1.99 -53.04 -53.68
C LYS A 46 -2.05 -52.78 -55.18
N PHE A 47 -1.54 -51.63 -55.63
CA PHE A 47 -1.38 -51.32 -57.05
C PHE A 47 -0.51 -52.35 -57.77
N HIS A 48 0.68 -52.63 -57.24
CA HIS A 48 1.59 -53.62 -57.85
C HIS A 48 0.95 -55.02 -57.91
N ASN A 49 0.27 -55.43 -56.83
CA ASN A 49 -0.46 -56.71 -56.79
C ASN A 49 -1.55 -56.79 -57.86
N TYR A 50 -2.35 -55.73 -58.02
CA TYR A 50 -3.35 -55.65 -59.09
C TYR A 50 -2.68 -55.76 -60.46
N THR A 51 -1.62 -54.98 -60.73
CA THR A 51 -0.93 -55.03 -62.02
C THR A 51 -0.33 -56.39 -62.34
N SER A 52 0.20 -57.12 -61.34
CA SER A 52 0.77 -58.46 -61.56
C SER A 52 -0.26 -59.52 -61.93
N VAL A 53 -1.50 -59.40 -61.44
CA VAL A 53 -2.58 -60.35 -61.71
C VAL A 53 -3.35 -59.96 -62.98
N ALA A 54 -3.54 -58.66 -63.23
CA ALA A 54 -4.21 -58.12 -64.40
C ALA A 54 -3.36 -58.21 -65.69
N TYR A 55 -2.04 -58.04 -65.55
CA TYR A 55 -1.08 -58.14 -66.66
C TYR A 55 -0.14 -59.32 -66.43
N SER A 56 -0.64 -60.54 -66.64
CA SER A 56 0.20 -61.75 -66.65
C SER A 56 1.19 -61.71 -67.84
N PRO A 57 2.44 -62.19 -67.69
CA PRO A 57 3.36 -62.36 -68.82
C PRO A 57 2.79 -63.30 -69.89
N ILE A 58 3.22 -63.10 -71.15
CA ILE A 58 2.75 -63.62 -72.45
C ILE A 58 2.64 -65.17 -72.59
N VAL A 59 2.87 -65.97 -71.55
CA VAL A 59 2.78 -67.43 -71.61
C VAL A 59 1.37 -67.91 -71.18
N PRO A 60 0.70 -68.77 -71.97
CA PRO A 60 -0.72 -69.10 -71.75
C PRO A 60 -0.92 -69.94 -70.47
N PRO A 61 -1.77 -69.49 -69.52
CA PRO A 61 -2.22 -70.33 -68.41
C PRO A 61 -3.35 -71.27 -68.84
N SER A 62 -3.35 -72.48 -68.30
CA SER A 62 -4.22 -73.62 -68.65
C SER A 62 -5.64 -73.59 -68.04
N SER A 63 -6.12 -72.45 -67.51
CA SER A 63 -7.52 -72.30 -67.08
C SER A 63 -7.95 -70.82 -67.02
N PRO A 64 -8.95 -70.38 -67.83
CA PRO A 64 -9.30 -68.97 -68.00
C PRO A 64 -10.33 -68.44 -66.98
N THR A 65 -11.06 -69.29 -66.26
CA THR A 65 -12.24 -68.85 -65.49
C THR A 65 -11.92 -68.36 -64.08
N THR A 66 -10.80 -68.79 -63.48
CA THR A 66 -10.42 -68.43 -62.09
C THR A 66 -9.52 -67.20 -62.02
N ALA A 67 -8.84 -66.83 -63.11
CA ALA A 67 -7.90 -65.72 -63.16
C ALA A 67 -8.58 -64.34 -63.22
N SER A 68 -9.76 -64.25 -63.86
CA SER A 68 -10.54 -63.01 -63.97
C SER A 68 -11.13 -62.57 -62.62
N ALA A 69 -11.73 -63.49 -61.86
CA ALA A 69 -12.26 -63.20 -60.53
C ALA A 69 -11.16 -62.71 -59.57
N SER A 70 -9.96 -63.31 -59.63
CA SER A 70 -8.81 -62.87 -58.82
C SER A 70 -8.28 -61.48 -59.22
N ALA A 71 -8.43 -61.07 -60.48
CA ALA A 71 -8.03 -59.75 -60.95
C ALA A 71 -9.02 -58.67 -60.50
N ASP A 72 -10.32 -58.97 -60.51
CA ASP A 72 -11.38 -58.08 -60.02
C ASP A 72 -11.28 -57.89 -58.50
N ASP A 73 -11.05 -58.95 -57.73
CA ASP A 73 -10.81 -58.86 -56.28
C ASP A 73 -9.58 -57.98 -55.96
N ALA A 74 -8.49 -58.13 -56.73
CA ALA A 74 -7.29 -57.31 -56.57
C ALA A 74 -7.53 -55.83 -56.95
N ARG A 75 -8.41 -55.57 -57.93
CA ARG A 75 -8.83 -54.22 -58.34
C ARG A 75 -9.65 -53.56 -57.24
N GLU A 76 -10.67 -54.23 -56.72
CA GLU A 76 -11.50 -53.70 -55.64
C GLU A 76 -10.68 -53.45 -54.37
N ALA A 77 -9.77 -54.36 -54.02
CA ALA A 77 -8.85 -54.15 -52.90
C ALA A 77 -7.93 -52.93 -53.07
N PHE A 78 -7.49 -52.62 -54.30
CA PHE A 78 -6.72 -51.41 -54.59
C PHE A 78 -7.59 -50.15 -54.49
N LEU A 79 -8.79 -50.16 -55.06
CA LEU A 79 -9.72 -49.03 -55.00
C LEU A 79 -10.11 -48.67 -53.57
N VAL A 80 -10.36 -49.66 -52.71
CA VAL A 80 -10.65 -49.46 -51.29
C VAL A 80 -9.45 -48.82 -50.57
N GLU A 81 -8.24 -49.30 -50.78
CA GLU A 81 -7.04 -48.71 -50.15
C GLU A 81 -6.78 -47.29 -50.67
N LEU A 82 -7.01 -47.03 -51.96
CA LEU A 82 -6.88 -45.70 -52.56
C LEU A 82 -7.90 -44.71 -51.99
N ALA A 83 -9.16 -45.15 -51.84
CA ALA A 83 -10.21 -44.35 -51.22
C ALA A 83 -9.89 -44.06 -49.74
N SER A 84 -9.38 -45.06 -49.01
CA SER A 84 -8.92 -44.90 -47.62
C SER A 84 -7.77 -43.89 -47.50
N PHE A 85 -6.78 -43.97 -48.40
CA PHE A 85 -5.67 -43.02 -48.44
C PHE A 85 -6.13 -41.59 -48.74
N HIS A 86 -7.03 -41.42 -49.73
CA HIS A 86 -7.61 -40.12 -50.04
C HIS A 86 -8.41 -39.53 -48.87
N LEU A 87 -9.17 -40.36 -48.14
CA LEU A 87 -9.86 -39.93 -46.92
C LEU A 87 -8.87 -39.49 -45.84
N SER A 88 -7.76 -40.23 -45.66
CA SER A 88 -6.70 -39.86 -44.72
C SER A 88 -6.07 -38.50 -45.03
N LEU A 89 -5.78 -38.22 -46.32
CA LEU A 89 -5.26 -36.92 -46.74
C LEU A 89 -6.24 -35.78 -46.45
N LYS A 90 -7.53 -35.98 -46.75
CA LYS A 90 -8.57 -34.99 -46.40
C LYS A 90 -8.65 -34.74 -44.90
N LYS A 91 -8.59 -35.80 -44.09
CA LYS A 91 -8.55 -35.68 -42.62
C LYS A 91 -7.34 -34.86 -42.18
N SER A 92 -6.14 -35.15 -42.70
CA SER A 92 -4.92 -34.41 -42.36
C SER A 92 -5.05 -32.92 -42.70
N LEU A 93 -5.60 -32.58 -43.86
CA LEU A 93 -5.85 -31.18 -44.24
C LEU A 93 -6.82 -30.49 -43.26
N MET A 94 -7.93 -31.14 -42.91
CA MET A 94 -8.88 -30.59 -41.94
C MET A 94 -8.26 -30.37 -40.56
N VAL A 95 -7.36 -31.26 -40.13
CA VAL A 95 -6.61 -31.11 -38.88
C VAL A 95 -5.67 -29.91 -38.96
N CYS A 96 -4.90 -29.75 -40.04
CA CYS A 96 -4.03 -28.58 -40.22
C CYS A 96 -4.82 -27.26 -40.20
N GLU A 97 -6.00 -27.22 -40.82
CA GLU A 97 -6.87 -26.04 -40.78
C GLU A 97 -7.41 -25.77 -39.37
N ALA A 98 -7.80 -26.82 -38.63
CA ALA A 98 -8.28 -26.69 -37.26
C ALA A 98 -7.16 -26.20 -36.32
N GLU A 99 -5.95 -26.75 -36.44
CA GLU A 99 -4.77 -26.32 -35.72
C GLU A 99 -4.42 -24.86 -36.03
N ALA A 100 -4.48 -24.46 -37.30
CA ALA A 100 -4.25 -23.06 -37.70
C ALA A 100 -5.25 -22.10 -37.03
N ARG A 101 -6.53 -22.47 -36.96
CA ARG A 101 -7.53 -21.69 -36.23
C ARG A 101 -7.24 -21.66 -34.73
N GLN A 102 -6.88 -22.80 -34.15
CA GLN A 102 -6.57 -22.91 -32.72
C GLN A 102 -5.35 -22.06 -32.33
N VAL A 103 -4.30 -22.03 -33.16
CA VAL A 103 -3.13 -21.16 -32.94
C VAL A 103 -3.51 -19.68 -32.96
N GLN A 104 -4.40 -19.27 -33.87
CA GLN A 104 -4.87 -17.88 -33.91
C GLN A 104 -5.65 -17.51 -32.64
N GLU A 105 -6.52 -18.38 -32.14
CA GLU A 105 -7.24 -18.14 -30.88
C GLU A 105 -6.28 -18.05 -29.69
N TYR A 106 -5.29 -18.94 -29.59
CA TYR A 106 -4.28 -18.85 -28.54
C TYR A 106 -3.45 -17.56 -28.62
N GLN A 107 -3.15 -17.07 -29.82
CA GLN A 107 -2.45 -15.80 -29.99
C GLN A 107 -3.30 -14.62 -29.49
N ARG A 108 -4.59 -14.57 -29.85
CA ARG A 108 -5.51 -13.54 -29.36
C ARG A 108 -5.68 -13.59 -27.85
N GLU A 109 -5.81 -14.78 -27.28
CA GLU A 109 -5.94 -14.95 -25.84
C GLU A 109 -4.66 -14.54 -25.10
N ARG A 110 -3.49 -14.87 -25.66
CA ARG A 110 -2.20 -14.41 -25.12
C ARG A 110 -2.09 -12.89 -25.13
N GLU A 111 -2.53 -12.23 -26.21
CA GLU A 111 -2.56 -10.76 -26.30
C GLU A 111 -3.54 -10.16 -25.28
N ARG A 112 -4.72 -10.76 -25.11
CA ARG A 112 -5.71 -10.36 -24.09
C ARG A 112 -5.13 -10.42 -22.69
N ILE A 113 -4.50 -11.54 -22.34
CA ILE A 113 -3.86 -11.75 -21.03
C ILE A 113 -2.72 -10.74 -20.83
N ALA A 114 -1.90 -10.49 -21.85
CA ALA A 114 -0.82 -9.51 -21.76
C ALA A 114 -1.35 -8.08 -21.50
N ALA A 115 -2.40 -7.67 -22.21
CA ALA A 115 -3.05 -6.38 -22.00
C ALA A 115 -3.65 -6.26 -20.60
N GLU A 116 -4.26 -7.33 -20.07
CA GLU A 116 -4.76 -7.36 -18.70
C GLU A 116 -3.64 -7.27 -17.67
N HIS A 117 -2.53 -7.97 -17.91
CA HIS A 117 -1.34 -7.91 -17.05
C HIS A 117 -0.77 -6.49 -16.96
N ASP A 118 -0.66 -5.79 -18.08
CA ASP A 118 -0.17 -4.41 -18.10
C ASP A 118 -1.16 -3.44 -17.44
N ARG A 119 -2.48 -3.65 -17.61
CA ARG A 119 -3.51 -2.91 -16.88
C ARG A 119 -3.37 -3.09 -15.37
N LEU A 120 -3.22 -4.33 -14.90
CA LEU A 120 -3.08 -4.64 -13.47
C LEU A 120 -1.78 -4.07 -12.89
N ARG A 121 -0.66 -4.15 -13.62
CA ARG A 121 0.58 -3.46 -13.24
C ARG A 121 0.37 -1.97 -13.07
N GLY A 122 -0.30 -1.31 -14.01
CA GLY A 122 -0.63 0.11 -13.91
C GLY A 122 -1.47 0.44 -12.68
N GLN A 123 -2.46 -0.39 -12.35
CA GLN A 123 -3.27 -0.24 -11.14
C GLN A 123 -2.44 -0.40 -9.86
N ILE A 124 -1.51 -1.34 -9.83
CA ILE A 124 -0.59 -1.54 -8.70
C ILE A 124 0.28 -0.30 -8.50
N GLU A 125 0.86 0.26 -9.56
CA GLU A 125 1.68 1.46 -9.44
C GLU A 125 0.86 2.67 -8.95
N GLN A 126 -0.37 2.85 -9.46
CA GLN A 126 -1.25 3.91 -8.94
C GLN A 126 -1.53 3.73 -7.45
N LEU A 127 -1.87 2.52 -7.02
CA LEU A 127 -2.15 2.22 -5.60
C LEU A 127 -0.94 2.45 -4.69
N LYS A 128 0.29 2.19 -5.19
CA LYS A 128 1.51 2.51 -4.45
C LYS A 128 1.64 4.02 -4.24
N THR A 129 1.46 4.82 -5.29
CA THR A 129 1.53 6.29 -5.19
C THR A 129 0.44 6.84 -4.26
N ASP A 130 -0.78 6.32 -4.36
CA ASP A 130 -1.89 6.72 -3.48
C ASP A 130 -1.60 6.38 -2.01
N LEU A 131 -0.98 5.21 -1.76
CA LEU A 131 -0.56 4.79 -0.43
C LEU A 131 0.56 5.69 0.13
N GLU A 132 1.57 6.03 -0.67
CA GLU A 132 2.62 6.96 -0.28
C GLU A 132 2.04 8.34 0.09
N TYR A 133 1.11 8.84 -0.73
CA TYR A 133 0.41 10.09 -0.47
C TYR A 133 -0.38 10.03 0.86
N ALA A 134 -1.15 8.97 1.07
CA ALA A 134 -1.93 8.78 2.30
C ALA A 134 -1.04 8.67 3.55
N GLN A 135 0.11 8.01 3.44
CA GLN A 135 1.09 7.94 4.53
C GLN A 135 1.69 9.31 4.84
N LEU A 136 2.00 10.10 3.82
CA LEU A 136 2.51 11.47 4.00
C LEU A 136 1.46 12.38 4.65
N GLU A 137 0.20 12.29 4.23
CA GLU A 137 -0.91 13.01 4.85
C GLU A 137 -1.08 12.63 6.32
N ARG A 138 -1.01 11.33 6.64
CA ARG A 138 -1.05 10.85 8.02
C ARG A 138 0.10 11.43 8.86
N LYS A 139 1.33 11.44 8.34
CA LYS A 139 2.49 12.02 9.06
C LYS A 139 2.27 13.50 9.37
N ARG A 140 1.85 14.29 8.37
CA ARG A 140 1.52 15.71 8.56
C ARG A 140 0.41 15.91 9.57
N LYS A 141 -0.63 15.07 9.56
CA LYS A 141 -1.72 15.13 10.52
C LYS A 141 -1.23 14.89 11.95
N ILE A 142 -0.38 13.89 12.15
CA ILE A 142 0.25 13.62 13.45
C ILE A 142 1.09 14.82 13.91
N GLU A 143 1.86 15.43 13.01
CA GLU A 143 2.63 16.66 13.33
C GLU A 143 1.72 17.82 13.75
N TYR A 144 0.60 18.03 13.05
CA TYR A 144 -0.40 19.03 13.44
C TYR A 144 -1.04 18.72 14.79
N ASP A 145 -1.35 17.46 15.06
CA ASP A 145 -1.92 17.03 16.35
C ASP A 145 -0.94 17.31 17.50
N VAL A 146 0.36 17.02 17.32
CA VAL A 146 1.41 17.34 18.30
C VAL A 146 1.51 18.85 18.55
N VAL A 147 1.44 19.67 17.50
CA VAL A 147 1.46 21.13 17.65
C VAL A 147 0.19 21.60 18.35
N ALA A 148 -0.97 21.05 18.01
CA ALA A 148 -2.24 21.38 18.63
C ALA A 148 -2.24 21.04 20.13
N GLU A 149 -1.70 19.87 20.52
CA GLU A 149 -1.51 19.50 21.93
C GLU A 149 -0.65 20.53 22.67
N LYS A 150 0.49 20.94 22.10
CA LYS A 150 1.34 21.98 22.69
C LYS A 150 0.61 23.31 22.84
N VAL A 151 -0.13 23.75 21.82
CA VAL A 151 -0.91 24.99 21.87
C VAL A 151 -1.99 24.92 22.95
N ASN A 152 -2.62 23.77 23.13
CA ASN A 152 -3.65 23.57 24.17
C ASN A 152 -3.09 23.59 25.60
N THR A 153 -1.77 23.50 25.79
CA THR A 153 -1.13 23.68 27.13
C THR A 153 -0.93 25.15 27.51
N LEU A 154 -1.05 26.06 26.55
CA LEU A 154 -0.90 27.50 26.78
C LEU A 154 -2.25 28.12 27.16
N PRO A 155 -2.27 29.22 27.94
CA PRO A 155 -3.51 29.94 28.21
C PRO A 155 -4.15 30.39 26.91
N SER A 156 -5.49 30.49 26.91
CA SER A 156 -6.19 30.97 25.74
C SER A 156 -5.77 32.40 25.43
N ARG A 157 -5.84 32.76 24.14
CA ARG A 157 -5.51 34.11 23.70
C ARG A 157 -6.38 35.17 24.39
N GLU A 158 -7.65 34.85 24.65
CA GLU A 158 -8.60 35.74 25.31
C GLU A 158 -8.24 35.98 26.78
N GLU A 159 -7.88 34.93 27.53
CA GLU A 159 -7.43 35.05 28.92
C GLU A 159 -6.15 35.88 29.04
N LEU A 160 -5.21 35.71 28.10
CA LEU A 160 -3.99 36.52 28.07
C LEU A 160 -4.31 38.01 27.77
N GLU A 161 -5.23 38.28 26.85
CA GLU A 161 -5.69 39.63 26.54
C GLU A 161 -6.47 40.28 27.70
N GLU A 162 -7.21 39.51 28.50
CA GLU A 162 -7.84 39.99 29.73
C GLU A 162 -6.81 40.31 30.81
N THR A 163 -5.81 39.44 30.98
CA THR A 163 -4.71 39.65 31.93
C THR A 163 -3.92 40.92 31.59
N ILE A 164 -3.60 41.13 30.31
CA ILE A 164 -2.95 42.36 29.83
C ILE A 164 -3.80 43.58 30.16
N ARG A 165 -5.10 43.55 29.85
CA ARG A 165 -6.02 44.67 30.15
C ARG A 165 -6.10 44.98 31.65
N SER A 166 -6.13 43.95 32.50
CA SER A 166 -6.10 44.12 33.96
C SER A 166 -4.82 44.81 34.42
N LEU A 167 -3.66 44.34 33.96
CA LEU A 167 -2.35 44.92 34.33
C LEU A 167 -2.21 46.36 33.82
N GLU A 168 -2.71 46.66 32.63
CA GLU A 168 -2.73 48.03 32.09
C GLU A 168 -3.59 48.97 32.94
N ASN A 169 -4.75 48.50 33.41
CA ASN A 169 -5.60 49.26 34.30
C ASN A 169 -4.94 49.50 35.67
N ASP A 170 -4.30 48.47 36.25
CA ASP A 170 -3.57 48.60 37.51
C ASP A 170 -2.39 49.58 37.39
N MET A 171 -1.63 49.52 36.30
CA MET A 171 -0.57 50.50 36.02
C MET A 171 -1.13 51.93 35.92
N ALA A 172 -2.28 52.11 35.28
CA ALA A 172 -2.92 53.42 35.18
C ALA A 172 -3.36 53.94 36.55
N ALA A 173 -3.93 53.08 37.40
CA ALA A 173 -4.34 53.41 38.75
C ALA A 173 -3.15 53.79 39.64
N ILE A 174 -2.05 53.02 39.60
CA ILE A 174 -0.82 53.30 40.36
C ILE A 174 -0.23 54.65 39.94
N ARG A 175 -0.19 54.96 38.63
CA ARG A 175 0.30 56.26 38.15
C ARG A 175 -0.57 57.41 38.64
N ALA A 176 -1.90 57.25 38.62
CA ALA A 176 -2.82 58.27 39.12
C ALA A 176 -2.66 58.53 40.63
N GLU A 177 -2.49 57.46 41.42
CA GLU A 177 -2.27 57.58 42.87
C GLU A 177 -0.90 58.19 43.18
N HIS A 178 0.15 57.80 42.46
CA HIS A 178 1.47 58.42 42.58
C HIS A 178 1.41 59.92 42.29
N ASP A 179 0.73 60.33 41.21
CA ASP A 179 0.53 61.74 40.88
C ASP A 179 -0.26 62.48 41.98
N ASN A 180 -1.26 61.82 42.58
CA ASN A 180 -2.03 62.37 43.70
C ASN A 180 -1.15 62.57 44.95
N GLN A 181 -0.35 61.58 45.33
CA GLN A 181 0.60 61.67 46.44
C GLN A 181 1.66 62.76 46.19
N HIS A 182 2.18 62.84 44.96
CA HIS A 182 3.15 63.87 44.59
C HIS A 182 2.55 65.27 44.74
N ARG A 183 1.31 65.48 44.28
CA ARG A 183 0.57 66.75 44.49
C ARG A 183 0.38 67.05 45.98
N ASN A 184 0.00 66.06 46.79
CA ASN A 184 -0.21 66.23 48.22
C ASN A 184 1.09 66.61 48.96
N ILE A 185 2.20 65.92 48.66
CA ILE A 185 3.52 66.23 49.23
C ILE A 185 3.95 67.64 48.82
N GLN A 186 3.77 68.02 47.56
CA GLN A 186 4.11 69.37 47.09
C GLN A 186 3.27 70.45 47.78
N ALA A 187 1.97 70.21 47.98
CA ALA A 187 1.09 71.11 48.70
C ALA A 187 1.51 71.26 50.17
N GLN A 188 1.83 70.15 50.85
CA GLN A 188 2.33 70.16 52.23
C GLN A 188 3.66 70.88 52.37
N LYS A 189 4.61 70.62 51.45
CA LYS A 189 5.89 71.34 51.39
C LYS A 189 5.65 72.85 51.26
N THR A 190 4.78 73.25 50.34
CA THR A 190 4.44 74.66 50.12
C THR A 190 3.81 75.28 51.39
N ALA A 191 2.90 74.57 52.07
CA ALA A 191 2.30 75.05 53.32
C ALA A 191 3.32 75.17 54.47
N LEU A 192 4.24 74.22 54.58
CA LEU A 192 5.32 74.24 55.57
C LEU A 192 6.31 75.38 55.30
N ASP A 193 6.65 75.63 54.03
CA ASP A 193 7.49 76.76 53.62
C ASP A 193 6.85 78.10 54.03
N VAL A 194 5.52 78.23 53.93
CA VAL A 194 4.76 79.40 54.44
C VAL A 194 4.87 79.51 55.96
N ILE A 195 4.66 78.43 56.72
CA ILE A 195 4.79 78.45 58.19
C ILE A 195 6.22 78.81 58.61
N ILE A 196 7.24 78.26 57.94
CA ILE A 196 8.65 78.59 58.19
C ILE A 196 8.91 80.07 57.93
N HIS A 197 8.34 80.63 56.86
CA HIS A 197 8.41 82.05 56.56
C HIS A 197 7.76 82.91 57.66
N ASP A 198 6.55 82.55 58.10
CA ASP A 198 5.83 83.25 59.16
C ASP A 198 6.58 83.17 60.50
N LEU A 199 7.09 82.00 60.88
CA LEU A 199 7.92 81.83 62.08
C LEU A 199 9.21 82.64 62.01
N SER A 200 9.84 82.73 60.85
CA SER A 200 11.04 83.55 60.64
C SER A 200 10.70 85.04 60.79
N THR A 201 9.55 85.47 60.29
CA THR A 201 9.02 86.83 60.43
C THR A 201 8.68 87.14 61.89
N LEU A 202 7.98 86.25 62.59
CA LEU A 202 7.67 86.38 64.00
C LEU A 202 8.93 86.37 64.88
N ARG A 203 9.96 85.56 64.57
CA ARG A 203 11.27 85.62 65.24
C ARG A 203 11.98 86.95 65.01
N LEU A 204 11.87 87.52 63.81
CA LEU A 204 12.40 88.84 63.51
C LEU A 204 11.68 89.94 64.30
N MET A 205 10.36 89.85 64.43
CA MET A 205 9.53 90.78 65.22
C MET A 205 9.71 90.60 66.74
N GLY A 206 9.76 89.36 67.25
CA GLY A 206 9.93 89.05 68.68
C GLY A 206 11.35 89.28 69.21
N LYS A 207 12.36 89.27 68.33
CA LYS A 207 13.71 89.78 68.67
C LYS A 207 13.73 91.28 68.98
N GLN A 208 12.66 92.01 68.66
CA GLN A 208 12.53 93.43 69.00
C GLN A 208 12.05 93.65 70.47
N ASP A 209 11.41 92.66 71.11
CA ASP A 209 10.82 92.80 72.47
C ASP A 209 11.49 91.94 73.56
N ALA A 210 12.39 91.02 73.23
CA ALA A 210 13.10 90.17 74.22
C ALA A 210 14.58 90.55 74.43
N ALA A 211 14.95 91.81 74.17
CA ALA A 211 16.30 92.31 74.44
C ALA A 211 16.52 92.79 75.89
N GLU A 212 15.48 92.86 76.73
CA GLU A 212 15.62 93.18 78.14
C GLU A 212 14.72 92.29 79.00
N THR A 213 15.27 91.24 79.61
CA THR A 213 15.09 90.90 81.05
C THR A 213 15.94 89.68 81.42
N SER A 214 17.05 89.99 82.09
CA SER A 214 17.74 89.28 83.17
C SER A 214 18.41 87.90 83.00
N ARG A 215 19.65 87.92 83.49
CA ARG A 215 20.59 86.85 83.85
C ARG A 215 20.14 86.11 85.13
N GLN A 216 20.48 84.81 85.24
CA GLN A 216 20.94 84.06 86.44
C GLN A 216 21.23 82.59 86.02
N ALA A 217 22.49 82.14 85.93
CA ALA A 217 23.34 81.50 86.96
C ALA A 217 23.00 80.00 87.26
N THR A 218 23.85 79.09 86.73
CA THR A 218 24.51 77.84 87.28
C THR A 218 23.86 77.01 88.42
N PRO A 219 24.24 75.71 88.70
CA PRO A 219 25.15 74.75 88.03
C PRO A 219 24.62 73.28 87.93
N THR A 220 25.46 72.39 87.38
CA THR A 220 25.43 70.91 87.36
C THR A 220 25.38 70.26 88.76
N PRO A 221 24.85 69.03 88.93
CA PRO A 221 25.68 67.81 89.05
C PRO A 221 25.03 66.54 88.41
N GLU A 222 25.75 65.73 87.64
CA GLU A 222 26.58 64.55 88.04
C GLU A 222 25.79 63.22 87.92
N ALA A 223 26.46 62.22 87.33
CA ALA A 223 25.93 60.93 86.86
C ALA A 223 25.50 59.97 88.01
N PRO A 224 24.91 58.80 87.69
CA PRO A 224 25.79 57.65 87.47
C PRO A 224 25.34 56.67 86.36
N GLU A 225 26.33 55.89 85.97
CA GLU A 225 26.29 54.62 85.25
C GLU A 225 25.40 53.56 85.94
N GLY A 226 24.99 52.53 85.19
CA GLY A 226 24.38 51.29 85.70
C GLY A 226 23.15 50.90 84.86
N GLU A 227 23.30 50.07 83.84
CA GLU A 227 23.24 48.60 83.88
C GLU A 227 21.81 48.03 83.76
N GLN A 228 21.63 47.13 82.77
CA GLN A 228 20.59 46.07 82.66
C GLN A 228 19.17 46.60 82.33
N GLU A 229 18.36 46.02 81.45
CA GLU A 229 18.20 44.63 81.02
C GLU A 229 17.85 44.58 79.52
N ASP A 230 18.65 43.83 78.75
CA ASP A 230 18.26 43.29 77.46
C ASP A 230 17.41 42.05 77.78
N VAL A 231 16.10 42.13 77.55
CA VAL A 231 15.18 41.02 77.78
C VAL A 231 14.93 40.33 76.45
N ASP A 232 15.62 39.20 76.27
CA ASP A 232 15.25 38.10 75.38
C ASP A 232 13.77 37.69 75.55
N MET A 233 13.04 37.54 74.44
CA MET A 233 12.11 36.41 74.21
C MET A 233 11.54 36.55 72.78
N ASP A 234 12.07 35.80 71.83
CA ASP A 234 11.66 34.42 71.47
C ASP A 234 10.50 34.41 70.45
N GLY A 235 10.65 33.54 69.46
CA GLY A 235 9.53 33.14 68.61
C GLY A 235 9.78 33.10 67.10
N SER A 236 10.82 32.37 66.67
CA SER A 236 10.76 31.27 65.67
C SER A 236 9.79 31.43 64.46
N ALA A 237 10.16 31.21 63.19
CA ALA A 237 11.04 30.18 62.66
C ALA A 237 11.28 30.35 61.14
N SER A 238 12.36 29.70 60.66
CA SER A 238 12.40 28.85 59.44
C SER A 238 12.48 29.56 58.07
N VAL A 239 13.36 29.24 57.11
CA VAL A 239 14.34 28.14 56.94
C VAL A 239 15.32 28.51 55.81
N HIS A 240 16.52 27.95 55.90
CA HIS A 240 17.63 27.90 54.93
C HIS A 240 17.30 28.00 53.42
N THR A 241 18.14 28.73 52.69
CA THR A 241 18.95 28.14 51.60
C THR A 241 20.30 28.85 51.48
N ARG A 242 21.30 28.03 51.18
CA ARG A 242 22.75 28.24 51.29
C ARG A 242 23.30 28.62 49.92
N GLU A 243 24.18 29.62 49.89
CA GLU A 243 25.05 29.94 48.76
C GLU A 243 26.00 28.77 48.45
N GLU A 244 26.25 28.48 47.17
CA GLU A 244 27.61 28.22 46.70
C GLU A 244 27.71 28.31 45.16
N SER A 245 28.86 28.81 44.74
CA SER A 245 29.29 29.22 43.40
C SER A 245 30.05 28.10 42.67
N GLY A 246 30.30 28.26 41.37
CA GLY A 246 31.23 27.45 40.55
C GLY A 246 30.58 27.01 39.23
N GLU A 247 30.89 27.55 38.05
CA GLU A 247 32.14 27.62 37.27
C GLU A 247 32.49 26.30 36.51
N LEU A 248 32.41 26.41 35.17
CA LEU A 248 33.08 25.69 34.06
C LEU A 248 33.00 24.14 33.95
N HIS A 249 32.60 23.63 32.77
CA HIS A 249 33.50 22.95 31.81
C HIS A 249 32.76 22.52 30.52
N GLU A 250 33.23 22.99 29.36
CA GLU A 250 33.05 22.34 28.05
C GLU A 250 34.12 21.25 27.93
N ASP A 251 33.75 20.02 27.51
CA ASP A 251 34.47 19.27 26.47
C ASP A 251 33.84 17.88 26.19
N LYS A 252 33.60 17.65 24.88
CA LYS A 252 33.97 16.49 24.06
C LYS A 252 33.32 15.08 24.15
N GLU A 253 33.03 14.65 22.92
CA GLU A 253 32.95 13.30 22.31
C GLU A 253 31.65 12.47 22.43
N PRO A 254 31.06 12.05 21.29
CA PRO A 254 30.07 10.98 21.23
C PRO A 254 30.76 9.61 21.23
N VAL A 255 30.27 8.70 22.09
CA VAL A 255 30.65 7.29 22.09
C VAL A 255 29.60 6.52 21.30
N ASP A 256 29.97 6.08 20.10
CA ASP A 256 29.37 4.92 19.47
C ASP A 256 29.63 3.69 20.34
N ASN A 257 28.58 2.97 20.73
CA ASN A 257 28.72 1.57 21.08
C ASN A 257 27.49 0.78 20.63
N ASP A 258 27.81 -0.22 19.83
CA ASP A 258 26.95 -1.25 19.27
C ASP A 258 26.36 -2.19 20.34
N LYS A 259 25.32 -2.92 19.89
CA LYS A 259 24.84 -4.24 20.36
C LYS A 259 24.06 -4.30 21.67
N GLU A 260 22.80 -4.70 21.54
CA GLU A 260 22.21 -5.97 22.03
C GLU A 260 20.68 -5.88 21.79
N SER A 261 20.07 -6.80 21.05
CA SER A 261 19.63 -8.14 21.45
C SER A 261 18.17 -8.14 21.92
N ASP A 262 17.41 -9.03 21.27
CA ASP A 262 16.23 -9.77 21.75
C ASP A 262 14.91 -9.06 22.09
N ASP A 263 13.90 -9.46 21.32
CA ASP A 263 12.74 -10.26 21.76
C ASP A 263 12.02 -9.92 23.09
N ASP A 264 10.69 -10.09 22.98
CA ASP A 264 9.70 -10.22 24.06
C ASP A 264 9.26 -8.95 24.80
N ILE A 265 8.31 -8.24 24.18
CA ILE A 265 7.36 -7.38 24.91
C ILE A 265 6.28 -8.28 25.56
N PRO A 266 6.17 -8.31 26.90
CA PRO A 266 5.08 -9.04 27.56
C PRO A 266 3.79 -8.21 27.45
N LEU A 267 2.88 -8.60 26.55
CA LEU A 267 1.52 -8.07 26.57
C LEU A 267 0.80 -8.52 27.85
N ALA A 268 0.64 -7.57 28.75
CA ALA A 268 -0.15 -7.66 29.97
C ALA A 268 -1.57 -8.18 29.66
N LYS A 269 -1.85 -9.38 30.17
CA LYS A 269 -3.22 -9.84 30.46
C LYS A 269 -3.70 -9.13 31.72
N THR A 270 -4.48 -8.07 31.55
CA THR A 270 -5.24 -7.48 32.66
C THR A 270 -6.63 -7.06 32.18
N LEU A 271 -7.60 -7.92 32.52
CA LEU A 271 -8.97 -7.57 32.91
C LEU A 271 -9.81 -6.75 31.91
N LEU A 272 -10.35 -7.43 30.92
CA LEU A 272 -11.58 -7.01 30.25
C LEU A 272 -12.77 -7.81 30.80
N SER A 273 -13.83 -7.06 31.13
CA SER A 273 -15.04 -7.42 31.88
C SER A 273 -15.76 -8.70 31.44
N ALA A 274 -16.03 -9.59 32.41
CA ALA A 274 -16.80 -10.83 32.25
C ALA A 274 -18.31 -10.65 31.97
N ALA A 275 -18.77 -9.42 31.72
CA ALA A 275 -20.18 -9.10 31.44
C ALA A 275 -20.44 -8.62 29.99
N ALA A 276 -19.43 -8.60 29.12
CA ALA A 276 -19.61 -8.20 27.73
C ALA A 276 -20.25 -9.35 26.91
N ARG A 277 -21.47 -9.13 26.42
CA ARG A 277 -22.17 -10.06 25.52
C ARG A 277 -21.52 -10.04 24.13
N SER A 278 -21.33 -11.22 23.54
CA SER A 278 -20.83 -11.37 22.17
C SER A 278 -21.82 -10.81 21.14
N PHE A 279 -21.28 -10.05 20.18
CA PHE A 279 -22.04 -9.46 19.10
C PHE A 279 -22.35 -10.51 18.03
N LEU A 280 -23.63 -10.70 17.71
CA LEU A 280 -24.11 -11.51 16.59
C LEU A 280 -24.66 -10.57 15.51
N PRO A 281 -24.10 -10.54 14.28
CA PRO A 281 -24.65 -9.70 13.22
C PRO A 281 -25.96 -10.31 12.70
N GLY A 282 -27.08 -9.72 13.13
CA GLY A 282 -28.41 -10.05 12.64
C GLY A 282 -28.66 -9.48 11.25
N ARG A 283 -29.03 -10.35 10.31
CA ARG A 283 -29.67 -10.00 9.04
C ARG A 283 -30.94 -9.19 9.31
N SER A 284 -30.94 -7.92 8.93
CA SER A 284 -32.16 -7.11 8.84
C SER A 284 -32.35 -6.59 7.42
N ARG A 285 -33.43 -7.11 6.82
CA ARG A 285 -34.13 -6.59 5.66
C ARG A 285 -34.71 -5.23 6.06
N THR A 286 -34.56 -4.21 5.22
CA THR A 286 -35.32 -2.95 5.33
C THR A 286 -36.06 -2.69 4.04
N SER A 287 -37.38 -2.90 4.12
CA SER A 287 -38.40 -2.35 3.24
C SER A 287 -38.68 -0.90 3.65
N THR A 288 -38.68 0.03 2.70
CA THR A 288 -39.17 1.41 2.90
C THR A 288 -40.51 1.61 2.18
N PRO A 289 -41.49 2.31 2.81
CA PRO A 289 -42.77 2.62 2.19
C PRO A 289 -42.78 3.99 1.48
N ALA A 290 -43.72 4.11 0.55
CA ALA A 290 -43.99 5.28 -0.29
C ALA A 290 -44.65 6.45 0.46
N LEU A 291 -44.45 7.67 -0.06
CA LEU A 291 -45.37 8.80 0.13
C LEU A 291 -45.64 9.52 -1.20
N HIS A 292 -46.91 9.87 -1.35
CA HIS A 292 -47.57 10.52 -2.47
C HIS A 292 -47.25 12.01 -2.57
N ALA A 293 -47.22 12.53 -3.80
CA ALA A 293 -47.64 13.91 -4.09
C ALA A 293 -48.28 13.96 -5.48
N SER A 294 -49.59 14.23 -5.49
CA SER A 294 -50.44 14.48 -6.64
C SER A 294 -50.32 15.93 -7.10
N THR A 295 -50.16 16.17 -8.40
CA THR A 295 -50.73 17.37 -9.03
C THR A 295 -51.11 17.08 -10.47
N SER A 296 -52.39 17.24 -10.74
CA SER A 296 -53.09 17.12 -12.02
C SER A 296 -52.86 18.33 -12.93
N HIS A 297 -52.71 18.12 -14.25
CA HIS A 297 -53.55 18.80 -15.25
C HIS A 297 -53.31 18.34 -16.70
N SER A 298 -54.39 17.83 -17.31
CA SER A 298 -54.91 18.16 -18.65
C SER A 298 -54.16 17.72 -19.93
N THR A 299 -54.73 16.70 -20.58
CA THR A 299 -54.80 16.45 -22.04
C THR A 299 -55.68 17.54 -22.74
N PRO A 300 -55.81 17.64 -24.10
CA PRO A 300 -55.77 16.53 -25.08
C PRO A 300 -55.33 16.77 -26.55
N ALA A 301 -55.21 15.64 -27.25
CA ALA A 301 -55.78 15.31 -28.58
C ALA A 301 -54.85 15.15 -29.82
N ALA A 302 -55.19 14.06 -30.54
CA ALA A 302 -54.98 13.71 -31.96
C ALA A 302 -53.63 13.06 -32.36
N SER A 303 -53.52 12.04 -33.23
CA SER A 303 -54.38 11.00 -33.84
C SER A 303 -53.52 10.27 -34.91
N HIS A 304 -53.94 9.08 -35.35
CA HIS A 304 -53.41 8.20 -36.45
C HIS A 304 -52.30 7.20 -36.06
N SER A 305 -52.47 5.87 -36.03
CA SER A 305 -53.09 4.86 -36.91
C SER A 305 -52.20 4.37 -38.07
N THR A 306 -51.58 3.20 -37.90
CA THR A 306 -51.46 2.13 -38.91
C THR A 306 -51.14 0.82 -38.19
N LYS A 307 -51.86 -0.23 -38.57
CA LYS A 307 -51.74 -1.63 -38.13
C LYS A 307 -50.83 -2.42 -39.08
N GLU A 308 -50.59 -3.68 -38.67
CA GLU A 308 -50.23 -4.88 -39.46
C GLU A 308 -48.71 -5.04 -39.73
N ASP A 309 -48.01 -6.15 -39.45
CA ASP A 309 -48.38 -7.53 -39.12
C ASP A 309 -47.20 -8.29 -38.44
N GLU A 310 -47.56 -9.37 -37.72
CA GLU A 310 -46.90 -10.69 -37.64
C GLU A 310 -45.39 -10.80 -37.26
N ASP A 311 -45.11 -11.29 -36.05
CA ASP A 311 -44.52 -12.64 -35.89
C ASP A 311 -44.50 -13.08 -34.41
N ASP A 312 -45.28 -14.14 -34.19
CA ASP A 312 -45.63 -14.81 -32.96
C ASP A 312 -44.70 -16.03 -32.80
N ILE A 313 -43.75 -16.00 -31.86
CA ILE A 313 -42.99 -17.19 -31.45
C ILE A 313 -42.96 -17.27 -29.93
N GLU A 314 -44.10 -17.67 -29.40
CA GLU A 314 -44.28 -18.40 -28.16
C GLU A 314 -43.62 -19.79 -28.29
N MET A 315 -42.61 -20.09 -27.48
CA MET A 315 -42.22 -21.45 -26.99
C MET A 315 -41.11 -21.23 -25.94
N GLY A 316 -41.13 -21.67 -24.70
CA GLY A 316 -41.99 -22.59 -23.97
C GLY A 316 -41.20 -22.95 -22.70
N GLU A 317 -41.79 -22.72 -21.53
CA GLU A 317 -41.24 -23.17 -20.25
C GLU A 317 -41.26 -24.70 -20.19
N LEU A 318 -40.14 -25.33 -19.83
CA LEU A 318 -40.13 -26.74 -19.40
C LEU A 318 -39.56 -26.80 -17.99
N ALA A 319 -40.47 -26.77 -17.03
CA ALA A 319 -40.24 -27.30 -15.69
C ALA A 319 -40.72 -28.74 -15.67
N GLU A 320 -39.81 -29.71 -15.46
CA GLU A 320 -40.17 -31.05 -15.01
C GLU A 320 -39.13 -31.59 -14.02
N GLU A 321 -39.58 -31.78 -12.78
CA GLU A 321 -39.19 -32.80 -11.81
C GLU A 321 -40.51 -33.49 -11.37
N PRO A 322 -40.54 -34.65 -10.67
CA PRO A 322 -39.48 -35.60 -10.30
C PRO A 322 -39.90 -37.07 -10.54
N THR A 323 -38.96 -38.03 -10.59
CA THR A 323 -39.19 -39.39 -10.05
C THR A 323 -37.89 -40.04 -9.59
N GLY A 324 -37.93 -40.66 -8.41
CA GLY A 324 -36.77 -41.24 -7.76
C GLY A 324 -36.49 -42.69 -8.12
N ALA A 325 -35.23 -43.11 -7.91
CA ALA A 325 -34.88 -44.49 -7.64
C ALA A 325 -33.56 -44.55 -6.84
N LYS A 326 -33.58 -45.40 -5.82
CA LYS A 326 -32.50 -45.67 -4.86
C LYS A 326 -31.40 -46.49 -5.51
N VAL A 327 -30.13 -46.11 -5.36
CA VAL A 327 -29.00 -47.05 -5.34
C VAL A 327 -28.00 -46.64 -4.26
N LYS A 328 -27.81 -47.53 -3.29
CA LYS A 328 -26.74 -47.53 -2.30
C LYS A 328 -25.48 -48.16 -2.90
N VAL A 329 -24.33 -47.48 -2.93
CA VAL A 329 -22.99 -48.14 -2.87
C VAL A 329 -21.96 -47.22 -2.19
N ARG A 330 -21.57 -47.63 -0.98
CA ARG A 330 -20.24 -47.66 -0.32
C ARG A 330 -19.23 -46.49 -0.41
N LYS A 331 -19.04 -45.92 0.79
CA LYS A 331 -17.83 -45.46 1.52
C LYS A 331 -16.43 -45.92 1.04
N ALA A 332 -15.48 -44.97 1.21
CA ALA A 332 -14.04 -45.06 1.54
C ALA A 332 -13.02 -44.83 0.40
N ARG A 333 -12.23 -43.75 0.55
CA ARG A 333 -10.85 -43.43 0.08
C ARG A 333 -10.76 -41.89 -0.04
N GLU A 334 -10.30 -41.07 0.91
CA GLU A 334 -9.09 -41.02 1.75
C GLU A 334 -7.79 -41.27 0.94
N GLU A 335 -6.91 -40.24 0.96
CA GLU A 335 -5.58 -40.13 0.29
C GLU A 335 -5.69 -39.87 -1.24
N GLU A 336 -5.13 -38.83 -1.86
CA GLU A 336 -3.96 -37.99 -1.59
C GLU A 336 -4.20 -36.54 -2.10
N LEU A 337 -4.11 -35.56 -1.20
CA LEU A 337 -3.83 -34.15 -1.53
C LEU A 337 -2.33 -33.99 -1.29
N GLU A 338 -1.51 -34.07 -2.34
CA GLU A 338 -0.08 -33.78 -2.26
C GLU A 338 0.12 -32.31 -2.63
N GLU A 339 0.34 -31.52 -1.58
CA GLU A 339 0.61 -30.10 -1.60
C GLU A 339 2.02 -29.84 -2.15
N GLY A 340 2.15 -28.76 -2.92
CA GLY A 340 3.43 -28.32 -3.45
C GLY A 340 4.35 -27.77 -2.36
N GLU A 341 5.55 -28.33 -2.27
CA GLU A 341 6.66 -27.71 -1.55
C GLU A 341 7.50 -26.88 -2.55
N ALA A 342 7.53 -25.57 -2.29
CA ALA A 342 8.44 -24.64 -2.91
C ALA A 342 9.84 -24.83 -2.30
N SER A 343 10.84 -25.12 -3.13
CA SER A 343 12.24 -25.03 -2.72
C SER A 343 12.68 -23.57 -2.63
N ASP A 344 12.90 -23.12 -1.39
CA ASP A 344 13.77 -22.02 -1.01
C ASP A 344 15.19 -22.31 -1.55
N SER A 345 15.66 -21.44 -2.45
CA SER A 345 17.07 -21.33 -2.80
C SER A 345 17.55 -19.92 -2.51
N SER A 346 17.68 -19.64 -1.22
CA SER A 346 18.65 -18.70 -0.67
C SER A 346 20.05 -19.07 -1.19
N SER A 347 20.64 -18.19 -2.01
CA SER A 347 22.05 -18.24 -2.38
C SER A 347 22.67 -16.86 -2.23
N GLU A 348 23.31 -16.70 -1.07
CA GLU A 348 24.62 -16.10 -0.82
C GLU A 348 25.03 -14.85 -1.63
N LEU A 349 24.90 -13.71 -0.94
CA LEU A 349 25.91 -12.66 -0.81
C LEU A 349 27.37 -13.15 -0.93
N SER A 350 28.12 -12.57 -1.87
CA SER A 350 29.58 -12.23 -1.92
C SER A 350 29.92 -12.00 -3.41
N GLU A 351 30.72 -11.06 -3.90
CA GLU A 351 31.87 -10.32 -3.38
C GLU A 351 32.18 -9.24 -4.46
N LEU A 352 32.40 -7.98 -4.07
CA LEU A 352 32.95 -6.93 -4.94
C LEU A 352 34.39 -6.69 -4.48
N PRO A 353 35.41 -6.85 -5.35
CA PRO A 353 36.74 -6.35 -5.04
C PRO A 353 36.91 -4.92 -5.56
N ASP A 354 37.41 -4.07 -4.66
CA ASP A 354 38.00 -2.76 -4.94
C ASP A 354 39.25 -2.88 -5.81
N ASP A 355 39.31 -2.11 -6.90
CA ASP A 355 40.51 -1.39 -7.39
C ASP A 355 40.11 -0.25 -8.36
#